data_AF-A0A7L3QUH3-F1
#
_entry.id   AF-A0A7L3QUH3-F1
#
_cell.length_a   1.000
_cell.length_b   1.000
_cell.length_c   1.000
_cell.angle_alpha   90.00
_cell.angle_beta   90.00
_cell.angle_gamma   90.00
#
_symmetry.space_group_name_H-M   'P 1'
#
loop_
_entity.id
_entity.type
_entity.pdbx_description
1 polymer ?
#
loop_
_entity_poly.entity_id
_entity_poly.type
_entity_poly.pdbx_seq_one_letter_code
_entity_poly.pdbx_strand_id
1 'polypeptide(L)'
;LRVSAKAVYSKFSIEPASPIDFGAMLKGTKTTQTVVLENKGTLDFKFRIHQAPEDASALESQSSKQGKSAPSATKRSAGRKSSSSTQ
;
A
#
# COMPACT_ATOMS: atom_id res chain seq x y z
N LEU A 1 -28.93 -42.64 9.20
CA LEU A 1 -28.59 -42.19 7.83
C LEU A 1 -27.30 -41.38 7.91
N ARG A 2 -26.24 -41.74 7.17
CA ARG A 2 -24.97 -41.00 7.15
C ARG A 2 -24.81 -40.36 5.79
N VAL A 3 -24.55 -39.05 5.75
CA VAL A 3 -24.40 -38.28 4.51
C VAL A 3 -23.06 -37.55 4.56
N SER A 4 -22.40 -37.44 3.41
CA SER A 4 -21.15 -36.70 3.25
C SER A 4 -21.22 -35.81 2.01
N ALA A 5 -20.65 -34.62 2.09
CA ALA A 5 -20.54 -33.68 0.97
C ALA A 5 -19.11 -33.10 0.91
N LYS A 6 -18.71 -32.65 -0.28
CA LYS A 6 -17.42 -31.98 -0.53
C LYS A 6 -17.68 -30.67 -1.27
N ALA A 7 -17.16 -29.57 -0.73
CA ALA A 7 -17.16 -28.29 -1.43
C ALA A 7 -15.98 -28.21 -2.41
N VAL A 8 -16.25 -27.72 -3.62
CA VAL A 8 -15.25 -27.43 -4.65
C VAL A 8 -15.47 -26.00 -5.11
N TYR A 9 -14.39 -25.25 -5.32
CA TYR A 9 -14.41 -23.84 -5.69
C TYR A 9 -13.30 -23.54 -6.69
N SER A 10 -13.43 -22.43 -7.42
CA SER A 10 -12.37 -21.92 -8.30
C SER A 10 -11.16 -21.52 -7.47
N LYS A 11 -9.98 -22.01 -7.86
CA LYS A 11 -8.73 -21.77 -7.13
C LYS A 11 -7.64 -21.40 -8.13
N PHE A 12 -6.87 -20.37 -7.83
CA PHE A 12 -5.80 -19.89 -8.71
C PHE A 12 -4.59 -19.39 -7.91
N SER A 13 -3.46 -19.26 -8.60
CA SER A 13 -2.27 -18.56 -8.11
C SER A 13 -1.81 -17.54 -9.14
N ILE A 14 -1.22 -16.43 -8.67
CA ILE A 14 -0.58 -15.42 -9.52
C ILE A 14 0.88 -15.34 -9.08
N GLU A 15 1.80 -15.51 -10.02
CA GLU A 15 3.24 -15.44 -9.74
C GLU A 15 3.93 -14.43 -10.67
N PRO A 16 4.85 -13.59 -10.16
CA PRO A 16 5.22 -13.45 -8.76
C PRO A 16 4.09 -12.87 -7.88
N ALA A 17 3.98 -13.38 -6.65
CA ALA A 17 3.00 -12.91 -5.65
C ALA A 17 3.34 -11.53 -5.03
N SER A 18 4.54 -11.00 -5.28
CA SER A 18 5.00 -9.71 -4.77
C SER A 18 4.38 -8.52 -5.54
N PRO A 19 4.35 -7.32 -4.94
CA PRO A 19 4.00 -6.11 -5.66
C PRO A 19 4.84 -5.97 -6.94
N ILE A 20 4.20 -5.57 -8.04
CA ILE A 20 4.89 -5.31 -9.30
C ILE A 20 5.62 -3.98 -9.16
N ASP A 21 6.95 -4.04 -9.10
CA ASP A 21 7.83 -2.87 -9.04
C ASP A 21 8.70 -2.80 -10.30
N PHE A 22 8.57 -1.71 -11.04
CA PHE A 22 9.37 -1.44 -12.24
C PHE A 22 10.67 -0.68 -11.94
N GLY A 23 10.87 -0.24 -10.69
CA GLY A 23 11.99 0.56 -10.25
C GLY A 23 12.07 1.92 -10.95
N ALA A 24 13.28 2.47 -10.98
CA ALA A 24 13.55 3.71 -11.72
C ALA A 24 13.47 3.45 -13.23
N MET A 25 12.58 4.17 -13.92
CA MET A 25 12.42 4.09 -15.37
C MET A 25 12.83 5.40 -16.04
N LEU A 26 13.47 5.28 -17.20
CA LEU A 26 13.81 6.43 -18.03
C LEU A 26 12.57 6.96 -18.75
N LYS A 27 12.44 8.29 -18.83
CA LYS A 27 11.32 8.93 -19.53
C LYS A 27 11.28 8.48 -20.99
N GLY A 28 10.10 8.05 -21.44
CA GLY A 28 9.87 7.59 -22.81
C GLY A 28 10.26 6.13 -23.08
N THR A 29 10.70 5.39 -22.05
CA THR A 29 10.99 3.96 -22.18
C THR A 29 9.81 3.10 -21.74
N LYS A 30 9.74 1.87 -22.28
CA LYS A 30 8.72 0.87 -21.93
C LYS A 30 9.40 -0.33 -21.29
N THR A 31 9.04 -0.62 -20.05
CA THR A 31 9.40 -1.87 -19.36
C THR A 31 8.17 -2.76 -19.28
N THR A 32 8.33 -4.05 -19.52
CA THR A 32 7.24 -5.03 -19.44
C THR A 32 7.60 -6.10 -18.42
N GLN A 33 6.67 -6.38 -17.50
CA GLN A 33 6.75 -7.54 -16.62
C GLN A 33 5.61 -8.50 -16.94
N THR A 34 5.88 -9.79 -16.78
CA THR A 34 4.91 -10.85 -17.02
C THR A 34 4.59 -11.51 -15.70
N VAL A 35 3.30 -11.69 -15.43
CA VAL A 35 2.79 -12.50 -14.32
C VAL A 35 2.06 -13.71 -14.89
N VAL A 36 2.14 -14.83 -14.17
CA VAL A 36 1.50 -16.09 -14.56
C VAL A 36 0.28 -16.30 -13.67
N LEU A 37 -0.90 -16.35 -14.29
CA LEU A 37 -2.14 -16.80 -13.65
C LEU A 37 -2.34 -18.28 -13.94
N GLU A 38 -2.30 -19.11 -12.90
CA GLU A 38 -2.48 -20.57 -13.03
C GLU A 38 -3.78 -21.02 -12.35
N ASN A 39 -4.59 -21.81 -13.05
CA ASN A 39 -5.72 -22.51 -12.46
C ASN A 39 -5.21 -23.69 -11.62
N LYS A 40 -5.28 -23.56 -10.30
CA LYS A 40 -4.90 -24.61 -9.33
C LYS A 40 -6.09 -25.44 -8.86
N GLY A 41 -7.29 -25.11 -9.33
CA GLY A 41 -8.53 -25.82 -9.04
C GLY A 41 -8.81 -26.94 -10.04
N THR A 42 -9.91 -27.64 -9.81
CA THR A 42 -10.41 -28.67 -10.72
C THR A 42 -11.57 -28.18 -11.58
N LEU A 43 -11.91 -26.89 -11.46
CA LEU A 43 -12.99 -26.23 -12.20
C LEU A 43 -12.37 -25.22 -13.15
N ASP A 44 -12.86 -25.19 -14.38
CA ASP A 44 -12.54 -24.11 -15.31
C ASP A 44 -13.19 -22.81 -14.83
N PHE A 45 -12.47 -21.70 -15.00
CA PHE A 45 -12.98 -20.38 -14.66
C PHE A 45 -12.58 -19.32 -15.68
N LYS A 46 -13.39 -18.27 -15.75
CA LYS A 46 -13.09 -17.06 -16.54
C LYS A 46 -12.56 -15.99 -15.59
N PHE A 47 -11.64 -15.14 -16.07
CA PHE A 47 -11.06 -14.06 -15.28
C PHE A 47 -11.11 -12.72 -16.02
N ARG A 48 -10.94 -11.64 -15.26
CA ARG A 48 -10.81 -10.26 -15.74
C ARG A 48 -9.77 -9.54 -14.89
N ILE A 49 -9.02 -8.63 -15.50
CA ILE A 49 -8.07 -7.75 -14.81
C ILE A 49 -8.74 -6.39 -14.66
N HIS A 50 -8.77 -5.86 -13.45
CA HIS A 50 -9.37 -4.57 -13.11
C HIS A 50 -8.31 -3.60 -12.60
N GLN A 51 -8.52 -2.30 -12.84
CA GLN A 51 -7.70 -1.26 -12.25
C GLN A 51 -7.97 -1.17 -10.74
N ALA A 52 -6.91 -1.08 -9.94
CA ALA A 52 -7.05 -0.91 -8.50
C ALA A 52 -7.66 0.48 -8.16
N PRO A 53 -8.45 0.59 -7.08
CA PRO A 53 -8.90 1.89 -6.57
C PRO A 53 -7.71 2.77 -6.17
N GLU A 54 -7.83 4.08 -6.34
CA GLU A 54 -6.76 5.06 -6.11
C GLU A 54 -6.18 5.01 -4.68
N ASP A 55 -6.97 4.57 -3.69
CA ASP A 55 -6.59 4.61 -2.27
C ASP A 55 -5.73 3.42 -1.80
N ALA A 56 -5.53 2.39 -2.63
CA ALA A 56 -4.79 1.19 -2.22
C ALA A 56 -3.27 1.45 -2.02
N SER A 57 -2.70 2.45 -2.71
CA SER A 57 -1.27 2.79 -2.58
C SER A 57 -0.93 3.61 -1.33
N ALA A 58 -1.93 4.11 -0.60
CA ALA A 58 -1.69 4.97 0.57
C ALA A 58 -1.44 4.20 1.88
N LEU A 59 -1.78 2.91 1.93
CA LEU A 59 -1.75 2.12 3.18
C LEU A 59 -0.37 1.54 3.54
N GLU A 60 0.59 1.50 2.62
CA GLU A 60 1.92 0.93 2.89
C GLU A 60 2.90 1.91 3.57
N SER A 61 2.52 3.19 3.74
CA SER A 61 3.44 4.23 4.26
C SER A 61 3.45 4.41 5.79
N GLN A 62 2.72 3.61 6.57
CA GLN A 62 2.63 3.75 8.03
C GLN A 62 3.21 2.56 8.80
N SER A 63 4.49 2.23 8.57
CA SER A 63 5.25 1.40 9.52
C SER A 63 6.73 1.74 9.50
N SER A 64 7.11 2.86 10.13
CA SER A 64 8.45 3.09 10.69
C SER A 64 8.54 4.49 11.29
N LYS A 65 8.20 4.63 12.58
CA LYS A 65 8.71 5.69 13.49
C LYS A 65 8.26 5.41 14.94
N GLN A 66 8.76 4.32 15.53
CA GLN A 66 8.79 4.15 16.99
C GLN A 66 10.25 4.34 17.42
N GLY A 67 10.64 5.60 17.66
CA GLY A 67 11.95 5.98 18.18
C GLY A 67 11.79 7.10 19.20
N LYS A 68 12.09 6.77 20.46
CA LYS A 68 12.05 7.62 21.68
C LYS A 68 12.54 9.06 21.48
N SER A 69 11.83 10.05 22.01
CA SER A 69 12.42 11.13 22.84
C SER A 69 11.34 11.86 23.66
N ALA A 70 11.57 12.02 24.96
CA ALA A 70 10.74 12.85 25.85
C ALA A 70 10.96 14.35 25.58
N PRO A 71 9.98 15.25 25.77
CA PRO A 71 10.21 16.68 25.68
C PRO A 71 10.67 17.23 27.04
N SER A 72 11.94 17.60 27.13
CA SER A 72 12.49 18.42 28.20
C SER A 72 11.98 19.86 28.08
N ALA A 73 11.46 20.38 29.18
CA ALA A 73 11.00 21.74 29.33
C ALA A 73 12.05 22.80 28.97
N THR A 74 11.64 23.87 28.28
CA THR A 74 12.16 25.22 28.52
C THR A 74 11.09 26.25 28.21
N LYS A 75 10.68 26.96 29.27
CA LYS A 75 9.77 28.10 29.29
C LYS A 75 10.34 29.25 28.46
N ARG A 76 9.53 29.94 27.65
CA ARG A 76 9.72 31.38 27.39
C ARG A 76 8.38 32.11 27.45
N SER A 77 8.37 33.10 28.33
CA SER A 77 7.27 33.90 28.84
C SER A 77 6.62 34.80 27.79
N ALA A 78 5.30 34.92 27.88
CA ALA A 78 4.51 35.97 27.25
C ALA A 78 4.86 37.35 27.84
N GLY A 79 5.04 38.35 26.98
CA GLY A 79 5.26 39.74 27.38
C GLY A 79 4.80 40.71 26.29
N ARG A 80 3.62 41.30 26.51
CA ARG A 80 3.08 42.45 25.77
C ARG A 80 4.04 43.65 25.89
N LYS A 81 4.17 44.47 24.83
CA LYS A 81 3.72 45.87 24.82
C LYS A 81 4.06 46.59 23.50
N SER A 82 3.11 47.42 23.10
CA SER A 82 3.11 48.47 22.08
C SER A 82 4.09 49.61 22.37
N SER A 83 4.65 50.23 21.32
CA SER A 83 4.68 51.70 21.16
C SER A 83 5.38 52.15 19.87
N SER A 84 4.81 53.19 19.27
CA SER A 84 5.27 54.08 18.19
C SER A 84 6.65 54.73 18.39
N SER A 85 7.34 55.13 17.32
CA SER A 85 7.65 56.54 16.97
C SER A 85 8.64 56.65 15.80
N THR A 86 8.47 57.74 15.06
CA THR A 86 9.11 58.31 13.87
C THR A 86 10.65 58.41 13.90
N GLN A 87 11.29 58.33 12.73
CA GLN A 87 12.04 59.44 12.10
C GLN A 87 12.02 59.28 10.59
#